data_AF-A0A8J8AKJ9-F1
#
_entry.id   AF-A0A8J8AKJ9-F1
#
_cell.length_a   1.000
_cell.length_b   1.000
_cell.length_c   1.000
_cell.angle_alpha   90.00
_cell.angle_beta   90.00
_cell.angle_gamma   90.00
#
_symmetry.space_group_name_H-M   'P 1'
#
loop_
_entity.id
_entity.type
_entity.pdbx_description
1 polymer ?
#
loop_
_entity_poly.entity_id
_entity_poly.type
_entity_poly.pdbx_seq_one_letter_code
_entity_poly.pdbx_strand_id
1 'polypeptide(L)' 'MIGEGIFFAMWGFGMVLGILGLIAVVWVIYDVLAKQKRMPDVEKIIWILVAFFLNIIGAIIYYIIVKREHKYEEAGE' A
#
# COMPACT_ATOMS: atom_id res chain seq x y z
N MET A 1 31.33 -20.80 -2.59
CA MET A 1 31.52 -19.69 -1.64
C MET A 1 30.91 -18.36 -2.10
N ILE A 2 31.33 -17.68 -3.19
CA ILE A 2 30.72 -16.37 -3.58
C ILE A 2 29.27 -16.50 -4.11
N GLY A 3 28.98 -17.52 -4.92
CA GLY A 3 27.64 -17.70 -5.52
C GLY A 3 26.53 -18.01 -4.50
N GLU A 4 26.86 -18.70 -3.41
CA GLU A 4 25.90 -19.01 -2.35
C GLU A 4 25.50 -17.74 -1.58
N GLY A 5 26.44 -16.85 -1.28
CA GLY A 5 26.17 -15.58 -0.62
C GLY A 5 25.26 -14.65 -1.43
N ILE A 6 25.46 -14.57 -2.75
CA ILE A 6 24.62 -13.77 -3.65
C ILE A 6 23.19 -14.34 -3.70
N PHE A 7 23.05 -15.66 -3.74
CA PHE A 7 21.75 -16.32 -3.75
C PHE A 7 20.93 -16.01 -2.48
N PHE A 8 21.54 -16.14 -1.29
CA PHE A 8 20.86 -15.80 -0.04
C PHE A 8 20.49 -14.32 0.06
N ALA A 9 21.34 -13.42 -0.43
CA ALA A 9 21.06 -11.98 -0.44
C ALA A 9 19.88 -11.64 -1.37
N MET A 10 19.85 -12.20 -2.58
CA MET A 10 18.74 -11.99 -3.53
C MET A 10 17.42 -12.56 -3.00
N TRP A 11 17.47 -13.75 -2.39
CA TRP A 11 16.29 -14.38 -1.81
C TRP A 11 15.75 -13.62 -0.60
N GLY A 12 16.64 -13.19 0.30
CA GLY A 12 16.28 -12.36 1.45
C GLY A 12 15.67 -11.02 1.02
N PHE A 13 16.27 -10.35 0.04
CA PHE A 13 15.74 -9.09 -0.48
C PHE A 13 14.35 -9.26 -1.11
N GLY A 14 14.14 -10.32 -1.90
CA GLY A 14 12.83 -10.65 -2.46
C GLY A 14 11.76 -10.88 -1.39
N MET A 15 12.09 -11.59 -0.30
CA MET A 15 11.17 -11.78 0.83
C MET A 15 10.81 -10.45 1.51
N VAL A 16 11.78 -9.58 1.76
CA VAL A 16 11.54 -8.27 2.37
C VAL A 16 10.61 -7.43 1.49
N LEU A 17 10.86 -7.37 0.18
CA LEU A 17 9.98 -6.65 -0.74
C LEU A 17 8.57 -7.24 -0.79
N GLY A 18 8.43 -8.56 -0.77
CA GLY A 18 7.13 -9.23 -0.73
C GLY A 18 6.33 -8.88 0.54
N ILE A 19 6.99 -8.92 1.71
CA ILE A 19 6.36 -8.56 2.99
C ILE A 19 5.97 -7.08 3.00
N LEU A 20 6.85 -6.19 2.53
CA LEU A 20 6.55 -4.76 2.41
C LEU A 20 5.36 -4.50 1.48
N GLY A 21 5.25 -5.26 0.38
CA GLY A 21 4.09 -5.22 -0.52
C GLY A 21 2.79 -5.56 0.20
N LEU A 22 2.77 -6.67 0.94
CA LEU A 22 1.59 -7.07 1.72
C LEU A 22 1.22 -6.03 2.78
N ILE A 23 2.20 -5.53 3.52
CA ILE A 23 1.98 -4.48 4.53
C ILE A 23 1.38 -3.22 3.86
N ALA A 24 1.89 -2.83 2.69
CA ALA A 24 1.39 -1.67 1.96
C ALA A 24 -0.07 -1.86 1.53
N VAL A 25 -0.44 -3.05 1.02
CA VAL A 25 -1.84 -3.37 0.68
C VAL A 25 -2.74 -3.30 1.90
N VAL A 26 -2.35 -3.95 3.00
CA VAL A 26 -3.13 -3.95 4.24
C VAL A 26 -3.30 -2.53 4.79
N TRP A 27 -2.24 -1.72 4.73
CA TRP A 27 -2.29 -0.33 5.16
C TRP A 27 -3.27 0.50 4.33
N VAL A 28 -3.27 0.37 3.00
CA VAL A 28 -4.23 1.10 2.14
C VAL A 28 -5.66 0.67 2.46
N ILE A 29 -5.92 -0.64 2.59
CA ILE A 29 -7.26 -1.14 2.93
C ILE A 29 -7.72 -0.56 4.27
N TYR A 30 -6.86 -0.59 5.29
CA TYR A 30 -7.17 -0.01 6.59
C TYR A 30 -7.44 1.49 6.50
N ASP A 31 -6.61 2.25 5.78
CA ASP A 31 -6.75 3.69 5.67
C ASP A 31 -8.06 4.08 4.95
N VAL A 32 -8.36 3.42 3.83
CA VAL A 32 -9.58 3.62 3.05
C VAL A 32 -10.85 3.33 3.86
N LEU A 33 -10.85 2.26 4.65
CA LEU A 33 -12.03 1.82 5.40
C LEU A 33 -12.20 2.57 6.73
N ALA A 34 -11.11 2.81 7.47
CA ALA A 34 -11.17 3.35 8.83
C ALA A 34 -10.98 4.87 8.88
N LYS A 35 -10.17 5.46 7.98
CA LYS A 35 -9.80 6.89 8.04
C LYS A 35 -10.52 7.73 6.98
N GLN A 36 -10.70 7.22 5.76
CA GLN A 36 -11.35 7.96 4.66
C GLN A 36 -12.89 7.88 4.74
N LYS A 37 -13.48 8.36 5.83
CA LYS A 37 -14.93 8.25 6.09
C LYS A 37 -15.80 8.94 5.03
N ARG A 38 -15.30 10.04 4.44
CA ARG A 38 -16.01 10.82 3.42
C ARG A 38 -15.82 10.28 2.00
N MET A 39 -15.03 9.22 1.81
CA MET A 39 -14.76 8.65 0.50
C MET A 39 -15.99 7.86 0.03
N PRO A 40 -16.47 8.07 -1.22
CA PRO A 40 -17.55 7.27 -1.79
C PRO A 40 -17.19 5.79 -1.87
N ASP A 41 -18.16 4.89 -1.64
CA ASP A 41 -17.91 3.45 -1.58
C ASP A 41 -17.30 2.87 -2.86
N VAL A 42 -17.69 3.40 -4.03
CA VAL A 42 -17.10 3.02 -5.33
C VAL A 42 -15.61 3.36 -5.37
N GLU A 43 -15.23 4.54 -4.89
CA GLU A 43 -13.83 4.98 -4.88
C GLU A 43 -13.00 4.16 -3.88
N LYS A 44 -13.58 3.78 -2.73
CA LYS A 44 -12.96 2.86 -1.78
C LYS A 44 -12.60 1.53 -2.45
N ILE A 45 -13.56 0.94 -3.16
CA ILE A 45 -13.35 -0.34 -3.87
C ILE A 45 -12.26 -0.21 -4.93
N ILE A 46 -12.25 0.90 -5.69
CA ILE A 46 -11.22 1.15 -6.70
C ILE A 46 -9.83 1.19 -6.05
N TRP A 47 -9.65 1.93 -4.95
CA TRP A 47 -8.34 2.03 -4.29
C TRP A 47 -7.89 0.72 -3.67
N ILE A 48 -8.81 -0.09 -3.13
CA ILE A 48 -8.51 -1.43 -2.63
C ILE A 48 -8.04 -2.34 -3.78
N LEU A 49 -8.71 -2.32 -4.93
CA LEU A 49 -8.31 -3.10 -6.11
C LEU A 49 -6.96 -2.63 -6.66
N VAL A 50 -6.77 -1.32 -6.79
CA VAL A 50 -5.50 -0.71 -7.24
C VAL A 50 -4.35 -1.13 -6.33
N ALA A 51 -4.51 -1.01 -5.00
CA ALA A 51 -3.49 -1.43 -4.05
C ALA A 51 -3.22 -2.94 -4.16
N PHE A 52 -4.25 -3.77 -4.27
CA PHE A 52 -4.10 -5.22 -4.36
C PHE A 52 -3.31 -5.67 -5.59
N PHE A 53 -3.60 -5.12 -6.78
CA PHE A 53 -2.92 -5.51 -8.01
C PHE A 53 -1.53 -4.85 -8.17
N LEU A 54 -1.36 -3.60 -7.72
CA LEU A 54 -0.11 -2.85 -7.88
C LEU A 54 0.81 -2.88 -6.65
N ASN A 55 0.38 -3.51 -5.54
CA ASN A 55 1.10 -3.62 -4.27
C ASN A 55 1.66 -2.26 -3.80
N ILE A 56 2.99 -2.17 -3.66
CA ILE A 56 3.71 -0.99 -3.18
C ILE A 56 3.43 0.22 -4.08
N ILE A 57 3.39 0.03 -5.39
CA ILE A 57 3.17 1.12 -6.35
C ILE A 57 1.77 1.70 -6.17
N GLY A 58 0.75 0.84 -6.03
CA GLY A 58 -0.63 1.26 -5.77
C GLY A 58 -0.75 2.04 -4.46
N ALA A 59 -0.06 1.59 -3.41
CA ALA A 59 -0.03 2.27 -2.12
C ALA A 59 0.66 3.65 -2.16
N ILE A 60 1.74 3.79 -2.93
CA ILE A 60 2.41 5.09 -3.12
C ILE A 60 1.48 6.08 -3.84
N ILE A 61 0.82 5.63 -4.91
CA ILE A 61 -0.13 6.47 -5.66
C ILE A 61 -1.29 6.89 -4.75
N TYR A 62 -1.85 5.94 -4.00
CA TYR A 62 -2.89 6.22 -3.00
C TYR A 62 -2.44 7.27 -1.99
N TYR A 63 -1.21 7.13 -1.45
CA TYR A 63 -0.68 8.08 -0.49
C TYR A 63 -0.58 9.50 -1.06
N ILE A 64 -0.09 9.65 -2.29
CA ILE A 64 0.09 10.98 -2.90
C ILE A 64 -1.25 11.63 -3.26
N ILE A 65 -2.22 10.87 -3.77
CA ILE A 65 -3.48 11.43 -4.31
C ILE A 65 -4.54 11.59 -3.22
N VAL A 66 -4.66 10.63 -2.31
CA VAL A 66 -5.73 10.58 -1.32
C VAL A 66 -5.25 11.08 0.04
N LYS A 67 -4.22 10.40 0.57
CA LYS A 67 -3.75 10.61 1.95
C LYS A 67 -3.16 12.00 2.14
N ARG A 68 -2.24 12.39 1.26
CA ARG A 68 -1.52 13.68 1.34
C ARG A 68 -2.44 14.88 1.22
N GLU A 69 -3.46 14.78 0.38
CA GLU A 69 -4.43 15.86 0.15
C GLU A 69 -5.51 15.92 1.24
N HIS A 70 -5.49 15.02 2.24
CA HIS A 70 -6.51 14.88 3.29
C HIS A 70 -7.93 14.90 2.72
N LYS A 71 -8.09 14.38 1.49
CA LYS A 71 -9.24 14.68 0.62
C LYS A 71 -10.57 14.21 1.21
N TYR A 72 -10.54 13.09 1.92
CA TYR A 72 -11.72 12.47 2.54
C TYR A 72 -11.59 12.29 4.06
N GLU A 73 -10.56 12.88 4.64
CA GLU A 73 -10.42 12.95 6.09
C GLU A 73 -11.44 14.01 6.60
N GLU A 74 -12.04 13.76 7.76
CA GLU A 74 -12.97 14.72 8.37
C GLU A 74 -12.17 15.97 8.77
N ALA A 75 -12.72 17.16 8.54
CA ALA A 75 -12.07 18.42 8.90
C ALA A 75 -12.01 18.54 10.43
N GLY A 76 -11.00 17.94 11.04
CA GLY A 76 -10.82 17.94 12.49
C GLY A 76 -10.16 16.69 13.04
N GLU A 77 -8.93 16.38 12.60
CA GLU A 77 -7.84 15.81 13.42
C GLU A 77 -6.50 16.37 12.94
#